data_AF-A0A6V8QBG3-F1
#
_entry.id   AF-A0A6V8QBG3-F1
#
_cell.length_a   1.000
_cell.length_b   1.000
_cell.length_c   1.000
_cell.angle_alpha   90.00
_cell.angle_beta   90.00
_cell.angle_gamma   90.00
#
_symmetry.space_group_name_H-M   'P 1'
#
loop_
_entity.id
_entity.type
_entity.pdbx_description
1 polymer ?
#
loop_
_entity_poly.entity_id
_entity_poly.type
_entity_poly.pdbx_seq_one_letter_code
_entity_poly.pdbx_strand_id
1 'polypeptide(L)'
;MVFNYQEHKDAMMDRGFIDDLHKYLGERIGRRFFIIAPAASVRFLEDYIEKGKTKYFVLRIPYSIIEEIHNRGFSKIKQPVSEMDVNDTVDPVGFDFIQVPTVGCKYFVVDKKEQLELGKSTKECVIKIEKFESKVISRKPLEFANLGTLSMVMLDYGFDGEVFDLDEVFYAEDLKKNGYEVRFAEDKVKGQIMVIYIDIFGNEKREIKTLADFNGKRKKVLEK
;
A
#
# COMPACT_ATOMS: atom_id res chain seq x y z
N MET A 1 -28.75 -10.86 -1.89
CA MET A 1 -29.85 -10.08 -2.51
C MET A 1 -29.37 -8.65 -2.64
N VAL A 2 -29.53 -8.02 -3.80
CA VAL A 2 -29.14 -6.62 -4.04
C VAL A 2 -30.41 -5.86 -4.37
N PHE A 3 -30.74 -4.85 -3.56
CA PHE A 3 -31.93 -4.03 -3.73
C PHE A 3 -31.61 -2.81 -4.60
N ASN A 4 -32.38 -2.57 -5.66
CA ASN A 4 -32.19 -1.42 -6.55
C ASN A 4 -32.83 -0.17 -5.95
N TYR A 5 -32.06 0.56 -5.14
CA TYR A 5 -32.55 1.79 -4.50
C TYR A 5 -32.78 2.94 -5.49
N GLN A 6 -32.25 2.87 -6.72
CA GLN A 6 -32.42 3.94 -7.73
C GLN A 6 -33.86 3.97 -8.29
N GLU A 7 -34.50 2.81 -8.35
CA GLU A 7 -35.90 2.66 -8.79
C GLU A 7 -36.90 3.00 -7.66
N HIS A 8 -36.43 3.10 -6.43
CA HIS A 8 -37.24 3.34 -5.24
C HIS A 8 -36.60 4.40 -4.34
N LYS A 9 -36.50 5.64 -4.84
CA LYS A 9 -35.80 6.76 -4.17
C LYS A 9 -36.34 7.10 -2.77
N ASP A 10 -37.62 6.86 -2.53
CA ASP A 10 -38.28 7.12 -1.25
C ASP A 10 -38.29 5.89 -0.32
N ALA A 11 -37.68 4.78 -0.75
CA ALA A 11 -37.58 3.59 0.08
C ALA A 11 -36.70 3.90 1.29
N MET A 12 -37.32 3.84 2.46
CA MET A 12 -36.63 3.98 3.73
C MET A 12 -36.74 2.68 4.51
N MET A 13 -35.66 2.34 5.19
CA MET A 13 -35.59 1.23 6.10
C MET A 13 -36.07 1.70 7.48
N ASP A 14 -37.33 1.41 7.76
CA ASP A 14 -37.95 1.58 9.07
C ASP A 14 -38.09 0.22 9.78
N ARG A 15 -38.73 0.22 10.95
CA ARG A 15 -38.96 -1.04 11.69
C ARG A 15 -39.90 -1.99 10.93
N GLY A 16 -40.84 -1.45 10.14
CA GLY A 16 -41.77 -2.23 9.33
C GLY A 16 -41.05 -3.01 8.22
N PHE A 17 -40.03 -2.41 7.60
CA PHE A 17 -39.17 -3.13 6.65
C PHE A 17 -38.51 -4.36 7.29
N ILE A 18 -38.04 -4.24 8.54
CA ILE A 18 -37.45 -5.37 9.27
C ILE A 18 -38.50 -6.41 9.64
N ASP A 19 -39.73 -5.99 9.95
CA ASP A 19 -40.86 -6.89 10.17
C ASP A 19 -41.19 -7.72 8.93
N ASP A 20 -41.26 -7.08 7.76
CA ASP A 20 -41.49 -7.76 6.49
C ASP A 20 -40.34 -8.71 6.16
N LEU A 21 -39.10 -8.27 6.36
CA LEU A 21 -37.93 -9.11 6.12
C LEU A 21 -37.93 -10.34 7.04
N HIS A 22 -38.33 -10.18 8.30
CA HIS A 22 -38.50 -11.30 9.23
C HIS A 22 -39.65 -12.23 8.84
N LYS A 23 -40.79 -11.67 8.41
CA LYS A 23 -41.93 -12.44 7.95
C LYS A 23 -41.58 -13.36 6.77
N TYR A 24 -40.81 -12.86 5.81
CA TYR A 24 -40.47 -13.64 4.61
C TYR A 24 -39.22 -14.52 4.76
N LEU A 25 -38.23 -14.08 5.55
CA LEU A 25 -36.92 -14.74 5.63
C LEU A 25 -36.59 -15.32 7.00
N GLY A 26 -37.31 -14.95 8.07
CA GLY A 26 -36.96 -15.23 9.46
C GLY A 26 -36.71 -16.71 9.77
N GLU A 27 -37.50 -17.61 9.17
CA GLU A 27 -37.32 -19.06 9.33
C GLU A 27 -36.15 -19.64 8.52
N ARG A 28 -35.67 -18.91 7.49
CA ARG A 28 -34.64 -19.36 6.54
C ARG A 28 -33.25 -18.78 6.83
N ILE A 29 -33.12 -17.94 7.85
CA ILE A 29 -31.89 -17.23 8.19
C ILE A 29 -31.42 -17.58 9.60
N GLY A 30 -30.11 -17.41 9.83
CA GLY A 30 -29.49 -17.69 11.11
C GLY A 30 -29.80 -16.62 12.17
N ARG A 31 -29.19 -16.79 13.35
CA ARG A 31 -29.34 -15.87 14.50
C ARG A 31 -28.85 -14.44 14.26
N ARG A 32 -28.01 -14.22 13.25
CA ARG A 32 -27.45 -12.92 12.89
C ARG A 32 -27.69 -12.67 11.41
N PHE A 33 -28.23 -11.52 11.08
CA PHE A 33 -28.46 -11.07 9.72
C PHE A 33 -27.93 -9.65 9.58
N PHE A 34 -27.07 -9.39 8.59
CA PHE A 34 -26.43 -8.09 8.41
C PHE A 34 -27.05 -7.35 7.23
N ILE A 35 -27.40 -6.08 7.44
CA ILE A 35 -27.95 -5.18 6.44
C ILE A 35 -26.99 -4.01 6.32
N ILE A 36 -26.51 -3.76 5.11
CA ILE A 36 -25.63 -2.64 4.80
C ILE A 36 -26.44 -1.63 3.98
N ALA A 37 -26.57 -0.41 4.50
CA ALA A 37 -27.40 0.62 3.88
C ALA A 37 -26.83 2.02 4.14
N PRO A 38 -27.08 3.01 3.26
CA PRO A 38 -26.79 4.42 3.53
C PRO A 38 -27.40 4.88 4.85
N ALA A 39 -26.68 5.68 5.64
CA ALA A 39 -27.19 6.21 6.90
C ALA A 39 -28.50 7.00 6.70
N ALA A 40 -28.60 7.74 5.60
CA ALA A 40 -29.77 8.54 5.26
C ALA A 40 -31.04 7.71 4.96
N SER A 41 -30.91 6.41 4.64
CA SER A 41 -32.06 5.55 4.35
C SER A 41 -32.57 4.80 5.58
N VAL A 42 -31.94 4.93 6.76
CA VAL A 42 -32.34 4.21 7.99
C VAL A 42 -33.08 5.15 8.94
N ARG A 43 -34.33 4.85 9.31
CA ARG A 43 -35.15 5.72 10.18
C ARG A 43 -35.01 5.47 11.68
N PHE A 44 -34.53 4.29 12.07
CA PHE A 44 -34.35 3.93 13.48
C PHE A 44 -32.91 4.15 13.91
N LEU A 45 -32.70 4.40 15.21
CA LEU A 45 -31.39 4.75 15.79
C LEU A 45 -30.61 3.50 16.22
N GLU A 46 -31.30 2.43 16.56
CA GLU A 46 -30.68 1.20 17.03
C GLU A 46 -29.79 0.54 15.96
N ASP A 47 -28.63 0.02 16.37
CA ASP A 47 -27.71 -0.68 15.46
C ASP A 47 -28.14 -2.12 15.18
N TYR A 48 -29.14 -2.62 15.90
CA TYR A 48 -29.81 -3.87 15.60
C TYR A 48 -31.26 -3.90 16.06
N ILE A 49 -32.06 -4.73 15.41
CA ILE A 49 -33.44 -5.05 15.80
C ILE A 49 -33.55 -6.56 16.01
N GLU A 50 -34.18 -6.98 17.10
CA GLU A 50 -34.41 -8.40 17.39
C GLU A 50 -35.82 -8.82 16.96
N LYS A 51 -35.91 -9.97 16.28
CA LYS A 51 -37.18 -10.65 15.98
C LYS A 51 -36.99 -12.16 16.17
N GLY A 52 -37.73 -12.73 17.11
CA GLY A 52 -37.60 -14.14 17.49
C GLY A 52 -36.17 -14.51 17.87
N LYS A 53 -35.58 -15.49 17.17
CA LYS A 53 -34.19 -15.93 17.39
C LYS A 53 -33.14 -15.13 16.62
N THR A 54 -33.55 -14.13 15.84
CA THR A 54 -32.70 -13.43 14.87
C THR A 54 -32.47 -11.98 15.26
N LYS A 55 -31.21 -11.54 15.19
CA LYS A 55 -30.80 -10.14 15.30
C LYS A 55 -30.43 -9.59 13.93
N TYR A 56 -31.09 -8.52 13.53
CA TYR A 56 -30.82 -7.79 12.29
C TYR A 56 -29.89 -6.62 12.59
N PHE A 57 -28.61 -6.77 12.28
CA PHE A 57 -27.59 -5.73 12.44
C PHE A 57 -27.60 -4.79 11.26
N VAL A 58 -27.56 -3.49 11.52
CA VAL A 58 -27.57 -2.44 10.50
C VAL A 58 -26.25 -1.71 10.50
N LEU A 59 -25.50 -1.90 9.42
CA LEU A 59 -24.24 -1.21 9.16
C LEU A 59 -24.54 0.00 8.29
N ARG A 60 -24.64 1.18 8.92
CA ARG A 60 -24.93 2.44 8.24
C ARG A 60 -23.67 2.97 7.56
N ILE A 61 -23.75 3.26 6.26
CA ILE A 61 -22.69 3.92 5.50
C ILE A 61 -22.97 5.42 5.45
N PRO A 62 -22.10 6.29 6.02
CA PRO A 62 -22.26 7.74 5.92
C PRO A 62 -22.29 8.24 4.48
N TYR A 63 -23.01 9.34 4.22
CA TYR A 63 -23.09 9.91 2.87
C TYR A 63 -21.73 10.36 2.35
N SER A 64 -20.83 10.85 3.20
CA SER A 64 -19.45 11.22 2.83
C SER A 64 -18.72 10.06 2.15
N ILE A 65 -18.83 8.83 2.68
CA ILE A 65 -18.22 7.63 2.10
C ILE A 65 -18.88 7.27 0.76
N ILE A 66 -20.19 7.46 0.63
CA ILE A 66 -20.93 7.16 -0.61
C ILE A 66 -20.56 8.18 -1.70
N GLU A 67 -20.57 9.47 -1.36
CA GLU A 67 -20.20 10.58 -2.24
C GLU A 67 -18.77 10.43 -2.71
N GLU A 68 -17.86 10.02 -1.83
CA GLU A 68 -16.47 9.77 -2.14
C GLU A 68 -16.31 8.60 -3.12
N ILE A 69 -17.03 7.48 -2.92
CA ILE A 69 -17.06 6.34 -3.86
C ILE A 69 -17.70 6.72 -5.21
N HIS A 70 -18.70 7.61 -5.22
CA HIS A 70 -19.44 8.00 -6.42
C HIS A 70 -18.73 9.06 -7.26
N ASN A 71 -18.15 10.09 -6.64
CA ASN A 71 -17.55 11.24 -7.32
C ASN A 71 -16.07 11.02 -7.66
N ARG A 72 -15.36 10.22 -6.86
CA ARG A 72 -13.99 9.81 -7.15
C ARG A 72 -14.02 8.32 -7.48
N GLY A 73 -13.93 7.96 -8.76
CA GLY A 73 -13.52 6.59 -9.09
C GLY A 73 -12.21 6.32 -8.35
N PHE A 74 -12.17 5.30 -7.47
CA PHE A 74 -11.06 4.99 -6.55
C PHE A 74 -9.78 5.80 -6.81
N SER A 75 -9.65 6.97 -6.17
CA SER A 75 -8.39 7.70 -6.15
C SER A 75 -7.54 7.07 -5.07
N LYS A 76 -6.62 6.21 -5.49
CA LYS A 76 -5.73 5.49 -4.58
C LYS A 76 -4.85 6.50 -3.84
N ILE A 77 -4.62 6.24 -2.56
CA ILE A 77 -3.62 6.94 -1.76
C ILE A 77 -2.31 6.86 -2.53
N LYS A 78 -1.73 8.02 -2.87
CA LYS A 78 -0.44 8.07 -3.56
C LYS A 78 0.66 8.31 -2.55
N GLN A 79 1.60 7.38 -2.46
CA GLN A 79 2.84 7.61 -1.71
C GLN A 79 3.68 8.67 -2.42
N PRO A 80 4.43 9.49 -1.67
CA PRO A 80 5.26 10.54 -2.25
C PRO A 80 6.33 9.90 -3.14
N VAL A 81 6.63 10.55 -4.26
CA VAL A 81 7.69 10.11 -5.18
C VAL A 81 8.92 11.01 -5.10
N SER A 82 8.82 12.11 -4.33
CA SER A 82 9.86 13.07 -3.97
C SER A 82 9.65 13.58 -2.53
N GLU A 83 10.66 14.24 -1.97
CA GLU A 83 10.59 14.89 -0.65
C GLU A 83 9.57 16.06 -0.62
N MET A 84 9.38 16.73 -1.76
CA MET A 84 8.45 17.87 -1.85
C MET A 84 6.98 17.43 -1.71
N ASP A 85 6.67 16.17 -2.03
CA ASP A 85 5.32 15.62 -2.01
C ASP A 85 4.88 15.13 -0.62
N VAL A 86 5.76 15.16 0.39
CA VAL A 86 5.48 14.61 1.73
C VAL A 86 4.33 15.34 2.42
N ASN A 87 4.16 16.64 2.13
CA ASN A 87 3.11 17.47 2.72
C ASN A 87 1.77 17.44 1.96
N ASP A 88 1.69 16.73 0.83
CA ASP A 88 0.42 16.57 0.14
C ASP A 88 -0.49 15.69 0.99
N THR A 89 -1.39 16.33 1.75
CA THR A 89 -2.37 15.65 2.61
C THR A 89 -3.24 14.72 1.77
N VAL A 90 -3.01 13.42 1.90
CA VAL A 90 -3.84 12.39 1.28
C VAL A 90 -4.93 11.98 2.25
N ASP A 91 -6.19 12.31 1.94
CA ASP A 91 -7.35 11.79 2.67
C ASP A 91 -7.48 10.28 2.40
N PRO A 92 -7.36 9.40 3.42
CA PRO A 92 -7.38 7.96 3.21
C PRO A 92 -8.81 7.46 2.97
N VAL A 93 -9.13 7.21 1.69
CA VAL A 93 -10.41 6.66 1.23
C VAL A 93 -10.43 5.13 1.36
N GLY A 94 -10.52 4.62 2.58
CA GLY A 94 -10.64 3.18 2.85
C GLY A 94 -9.34 2.38 2.69
N PHE A 95 -9.41 1.12 3.09
CA PHE A 95 -8.26 0.19 3.16
C PHE A 95 -8.35 -0.83 2.01
N ASP A 96 -7.28 -0.94 1.22
CA ASP A 96 -7.06 -2.04 0.27
C ASP A 96 -6.15 -3.10 0.90
N PHE A 97 -6.28 -4.36 0.49
CA PHE A 97 -5.41 -5.42 0.97
C PHE A 97 -3.99 -5.22 0.43
N ILE A 98 -2.98 -5.36 1.29
CA ILE A 98 -1.57 -5.21 0.91
C ILE A 98 -1.20 -6.26 -0.16
N GLN A 99 -0.75 -5.80 -1.31
CA GLN A 99 -0.29 -6.61 -2.43
C GLN A 99 1.20 -6.39 -2.65
N VAL A 100 2.03 -7.32 -2.16
CA VAL A 100 3.50 -7.20 -2.25
C VAL A 100 3.95 -7.05 -3.71
N PRO A 101 4.66 -5.96 -4.06
CA PRO A 101 5.13 -5.72 -5.42
C PRO A 101 6.18 -6.74 -5.84
N THR A 102 6.29 -6.97 -7.15
CA THR A 102 7.36 -7.79 -7.72
C THR A 102 8.60 -6.92 -7.89
N VAL A 103 9.70 -7.30 -7.24
CA VAL A 103 10.97 -6.56 -7.28
C VAL A 103 12.09 -7.47 -7.81
N GLY A 104 12.90 -6.96 -8.72
CA GLY A 104 14.09 -7.63 -9.24
C GLY A 104 15.30 -6.71 -9.17
N CYS A 105 16.30 -7.11 -8.40
CA CYS A 105 17.48 -6.30 -8.12
C CYS A 105 18.80 -7.03 -8.45
N LYS A 106 19.84 -6.23 -8.73
CA LYS A 106 21.23 -6.67 -8.74
C LYS A 106 22.01 -5.95 -7.64
N TYR A 107 22.82 -6.71 -6.93
CA TYR A 107 23.64 -6.24 -5.82
C TYR A 107 25.11 -6.35 -6.21
N PHE A 108 25.86 -5.25 -6.10
CA PHE A 108 27.29 -5.24 -6.41
C PHE A 108 28.02 -4.13 -5.66
N VAL A 109 29.34 -4.27 -5.54
CA VAL A 109 30.24 -3.24 -4.99
C VAL A 109 30.99 -2.55 -6.13
N VAL A 110 31.12 -1.22 -6.04
CA VAL A 110 31.94 -0.40 -6.95
C VAL A 110 32.96 0.41 -6.16
N ASP A 111 34.10 0.71 -6.77
CA ASP A 111 35.09 1.63 -6.21
C ASP A 111 34.66 3.09 -6.51
N LYS A 112 34.78 3.98 -5.52
CA LYS A 112 34.56 5.43 -5.70
C LYS A 112 35.63 6.01 -6.61
N LYS A 113 35.21 6.83 -7.59
CA LYS A 113 36.13 7.47 -8.54
C LYS A 113 36.82 8.74 -8.00
N GLU A 114 36.30 9.42 -6.98
CA GLU A 114 36.88 10.70 -6.50
C GLU A 114 36.84 10.92 -4.97
N GLN A 115 37.91 11.57 -4.50
CA GLN A 115 38.29 12.05 -3.15
C GLN A 115 38.36 11.05 -1.99
N LEU A 116 39.61 10.64 -1.71
CA LEU A 116 40.08 10.06 -0.46
C LEU A 116 39.92 11.07 0.70
N GLU A 117 38.74 11.15 1.30
CA GLU A 117 38.65 11.68 2.66
C GLU A 117 39.23 10.65 3.63
N LEU A 118 40.21 11.06 4.45
CA LEU A 118 40.83 10.19 5.44
C LEU A 118 39.74 9.59 6.36
N GLY A 119 39.53 8.28 6.27
CA GLY A 119 38.64 7.53 7.15
C GLY A 119 37.29 7.10 6.57
N LYS A 120 36.96 7.41 5.30
CA LYS A 120 35.74 6.90 4.63
C LYS A 120 36.05 5.73 3.71
N SER A 121 35.16 4.74 3.65
CA SER A 121 35.29 3.62 2.71
C SER A 121 35.38 4.11 1.26
N THR A 122 36.36 3.60 0.52
CA THR A 122 36.53 3.84 -0.92
C THR A 122 35.56 3.03 -1.78
N LYS A 123 34.68 2.23 -1.16
CA LYS A 123 33.77 1.31 -1.81
C LYS A 123 32.32 1.67 -1.52
N GLU A 124 31.49 1.54 -2.55
CA GLU A 124 30.05 1.72 -2.48
C GLU A 124 29.33 0.41 -2.77
N CYS A 125 28.38 0.09 -1.91
CA CYS A 125 27.35 -0.89 -2.20
C CYS A 125 26.32 -0.26 -3.13
N VAL A 126 25.95 -1.00 -4.18
CA VAL A 126 24.95 -0.59 -5.17
C VAL A 126 23.84 -1.63 -5.23
N ILE A 127 22.61 -1.18 -5.02
CA ILE A 127 21.39 -1.93 -5.30
C ILE A 127 20.79 -1.35 -6.58
N LYS A 128 20.92 -2.08 -7.69
CA LYS A 128 20.33 -1.72 -8.98
C LYS A 128 18.96 -2.37 -9.12
N ILE A 129 17.91 -1.56 -9.22
CA ILE A 129 16.53 -2.03 -9.40
C ILE A 129 16.29 -2.19 -10.89
N GLU A 130 16.21 -3.43 -11.36
CA GLU A 130 15.97 -3.73 -12.79
C GLU A 130 14.48 -3.92 -13.08
N LYS A 131 13.72 -4.37 -12.07
CA LYS A 131 12.31 -4.65 -12.20
C LYS A 131 11.54 -4.19 -10.95
N PHE A 132 10.45 -3.46 -11.15
CA PHE A 132 9.48 -3.14 -10.11
C PHE A 132 8.08 -3.06 -10.72
N GLU A 133 7.18 -3.93 -10.27
CA GLU A 133 5.80 -4.02 -10.75
C GLU A 133 4.83 -4.14 -9.57
N SER A 134 3.94 -3.14 -9.43
CA SER A 134 2.86 -3.18 -8.45
C SER A 134 1.79 -4.20 -8.84
N LYS A 135 1.25 -4.89 -7.84
CA LYS A 135 0.07 -5.74 -7.98
C LYS A 135 -1.11 -4.97 -7.42
N VAL A 136 -2.17 -4.80 -8.21
CA VAL A 136 -3.38 -4.13 -7.73
C VAL A 136 -4.60 -4.92 -8.17
N ILE A 137 -5.52 -5.15 -7.23
CA ILE A 137 -6.83 -5.70 -7.55
C ILE A 137 -7.68 -4.56 -8.11
N SER A 138 -8.06 -4.67 -9.38
CA SER A 138 -8.90 -3.69 -10.04
C SER A 138 -9.93 -4.39 -10.91
N ARG A 139 -11.11 -3.79 -11.06
CA ARG A 139 -12.17 -4.28 -11.97
C ARG A 139 -11.73 -4.30 -13.44
N LYS A 140 -10.71 -3.51 -13.79
CA LYS A 140 -10.07 -3.48 -15.11
C LYS A 140 -8.57 -3.77 -14.97
N PRO A 141 -7.95 -4.52 -15.90
CA PRO A 141 -6.49 -4.66 -15.94
C PRO A 141 -5.84 -3.27 -15.97
N LEU A 142 -4.96 -3.01 -15.02
CA LEU A 142 -4.12 -1.83 -15.00
C LEU A 142 -2.71 -2.28 -15.39
N GLU A 143 -2.23 -1.80 -16.52
CA GLU A 143 -0.84 -2.02 -16.91
C GLU A 143 -0.02 -0.79 -16.53
N PHE A 144 1.09 -1.04 -15.85
CA PHE A 144 2.06 -0.01 -15.49
C PHE A 144 3.38 -0.31 -16.20
N ALA A 145 4.07 0.75 -16.63
CA ALA A 145 5.44 0.60 -17.11
C ALA A 145 6.34 0.11 -15.97
N ASN A 146 7.35 -0.71 -16.29
CA ASN A 146 8.34 -1.15 -15.32
C ASN A 146 8.96 0.05 -14.58
N LEU A 147 9.11 -0.06 -13.25
CA LEU A 147 9.60 1.00 -12.35
C LEU A 147 8.66 2.21 -12.21
N GLY A 148 7.59 2.29 -13.02
CA GLY A 148 6.70 3.45 -13.06
C GLY A 148 5.81 3.63 -11.82
N THR A 149 5.72 2.59 -10.98
CA THR A 149 4.98 2.63 -9.72
C THR A 149 5.88 2.60 -8.49
N LEU A 150 7.21 2.58 -8.64
CA LEU A 150 8.12 2.73 -7.51
C LEU A 150 7.92 4.12 -6.91
N SER A 151 7.76 4.19 -5.59
CA SER A 151 7.64 5.45 -4.85
C SER A 151 8.96 5.78 -4.15
N MET A 152 9.47 4.85 -3.36
CA MET A 152 10.72 5.05 -2.63
C MET A 152 11.37 3.73 -2.21
N VAL A 153 12.64 3.81 -1.82
CA VAL A 153 13.37 2.75 -1.14
C VAL A 153 13.87 3.28 0.19
N MET A 154 13.60 2.55 1.28
CA MET A 154 14.07 2.87 2.62
C MET A 154 15.13 1.86 3.06
N LEU A 155 16.16 2.34 3.74
CA LEU A 155 17.25 1.53 4.28
C LEU A 155 17.35 1.66 5.80
N ASP A 156 17.62 0.53 6.43
CA ASP A 156 18.15 0.41 7.80
C ASP A 156 19.47 -0.36 7.68
N TYR A 157 20.59 0.31 7.92
CA TYR A 157 21.93 -0.23 7.74
C TYR A 157 22.38 -1.18 8.85
N GLY A 158 21.65 -1.25 9.96
CA GLY A 158 22.02 -2.01 11.15
C GLY A 158 20.88 -2.84 11.71
N PHE A 159 20.00 -3.32 10.83
CA PHE A 159 18.80 -4.06 11.20
C PHE A 159 19.12 -5.23 12.14
N ASP A 160 18.47 -5.25 13.31
CA ASP A 160 18.74 -6.20 14.39
C ASP A 160 17.91 -7.50 14.29
N GLY A 161 16.97 -7.57 13.35
CA GLY A 161 16.03 -8.68 13.21
C GLY A 161 14.62 -8.38 13.73
N GLU A 162 14.43 -7.28 14.45
CA GLU A 162 13.19 -6.97 15.17
C GLU A 162 12.57 -5.64 14.72
N VAL A 163 13.31 -4.53 14.80
CA VAL A 163 12.80 -3.18 14.56
C VAL A 163 13.48 -2.57 13.35
N PHE A 164 12.68 -2.00 12.46
CA PHE A 164 13.19 -1.21 11.34
C PHE A 164 13.50 0.21 11.82
N ASP A 165 14.79 0.55 11.93
CA ASP A 165 15.26 1.90 12.26
C ASP A 165 15.70 2.62 10.98
N LEU A 166 14.96 3.65 10.59
CA LEU A 166 15.15 4.30 9.30
C LEU A 166 16.43 5.15 9.29
N ASP A 167 17.41 4.74 8.48
CA ASP A 167 18.64 5.50 8.26
C ASP A 167 18.55 6.43 7.04
N GLU A 168 18.00 5.95 5.93
CA GLU A 168 18.02 6.69 4.66
C GLU A 168 16.84 6.36 3.75
N VAL A 169 16.36 7.37 3.02
CA VAL A 169 15.25 7.27 2.06
C VAL A 169 15.74 7.69 0.67
N PHE A 170 15.40 6.90 -0.33
CA PHE A 170 15.68 7.16 -1.74
C PHE A 170 14.37 7.26 -2.51
N TYR A 171 14.02 8.48 -2.90
CA TYR A 171 12.81 8.75 -3.66
C TYR A 171 12.93 8.34 -5.13
N ALA A 172 11.83 7.87 -5.72
CA ALA A 172 11.81 7.38 -7.10
C ALA A 172 12.23 8.44 -8.13
N GLU A 173 11.91 9.72 -7.89
CA GLU A 173 12.35 10.80 -8.79
C GLU A 173 13.88 10.92 -8.86
N ASP A 174 14.56 10.78 -7.73
CA ASP A 174 16.02 10.86 -7.67
C ASP A 174 16.68 9.58 -8.18
N LEU A 175 16.10 8.42 -7.84
CA LEU A 175 16.51 7.13 -8.39
C LEU A 175 16.39 7.11 -9.92
N LYS A 176 15.35 7.71 -10.49
CA LYS A 176 15.19 7.78 -11.94
C LYS A 176 16.34 8.56 -12.60
N LYS A 177 16.85 9.61 -11.97
CA LYS A 177 17.97 10.43 -12.48
C LYS A 177 19.29 9.66 -12.46
N ASN A 178 19.47 8.70 -11.54
CA ASN A 178 20.69 7.93 -11.38
C ASN A 178 20.64 6.49 -11.94
N GLY A 179 19.60 6.17 -12.73
CA GLY A 179 19.46 4.85 -13.35
C GLY A 179 18.91 3.76 -12.42
N TYR A 180 18.14 4.16 -11.41
CA TYR A 180 17.51 3.33 -10.39
C TYR A 180 18.53 2.54 -9.56
N GLU A 181 19.55 3.26 -9.11
CA GLU A 181 20.64 2.73 -8.31
C GLU A 181 20.62 3.37 -6.91
N VAL A 182 20.32 2.57 -5.90
CA VAL A 182 20.52 2.95 -4.50
C VAL A 182 21.99 2.73 -4.17
N ARG A 183 22.69 3.78 -3.74
CA ARG A 183 24.15 3.77 -3.52
C ARG A 183 24.45 4.26 -2.11
N PHE A 184 25.28 3.51 -1.39
CA PHE A 184 25.71 3.86 -0.05
C PHE A 184 27.10 3.29 0.23
N ALA A 185 27.80 3.88 1.19
CA ALA A 185 29.15 3.45 1.53
C ALA A 185 29.14 2.08 2.23
N GLU A 186 30.11 1.23 1.88
CA GLU A 186 30.20 -0.15 2.40
C GLU A 186 30.30 -0.21 3.93
N ASP A 187 30.97 0.79 4.53
CA ASP A 187 31.18 0.92 5.97
C ASP A 187 29.91 1.29 6.76
N LYS A 188 28.83 1.74 6.08
CA LYS A 188 27.54 1.94 6.75
C LYS A 188 26.90 0.63 7.19
N VAL A 189 27.17 -0.49 6.52
CA VAL A 189 26.51 -1.78 6.79
C VAL A 189 27.02 -2.40 8.10
N LYS A 190 26.17 -2.44 9.12
CA LYS A 190 26.47 -2.98 10.46
C LYS A 190 25.96 -4.42 10.61
N GLY A 191 26.39 -5.30 9.70
CA GLY A 191 26.01 -6.72 9.69
C GLY A 191 24.87 -7.02 8.73
N GLN A 192 23.63 -6.71 9.11
CA GLN A 192 22.45 -6.87 8.27
C GLN A 192 21.89 -5.50 7.87
N ILE A 193 21.41 -5.40 6.64
CA ILE A 193 20.67 -4.24 6.13
C ILE A 193 19.25 -4.68 5.78
N MET A 194 18.25 -3.96 6.24
CA MET A 194 16.88 -4.10 5.73
C MET A 194 16.64 -3.08 4.62
N VAL A 195 16.10 -3.57 3.52
CA VAL A 195 15.70 -2.76 2.36
C VAL A 195 14.20 -2.90 2.18
N ILE A 196 13.49 -1.78 2.19
CA ILE A 196 12.05 -1.73 1.95
C ILE A 196 11.78 -0.96 0.66
N TYR A 197 11.17 -1.62 -0.31
CA TYR A 197 10.71 -1.00 -1.55
C TYR A 197 9.22 -0.72 -1.44
N ILE A 198 8.81 0.52 -1.68
CA ILE A 198 7.42 0.96 -1.53
C ILE A 198 6.90 1.42 -2.89
N ASP A 199 5.69 0.99 -3.22
CA ASP A 199 4.99 1.49 -4.40
C ASP A 199 4.14 2.73 -4.12
N ILE A 200 3.70 3.40 -5.18
CA ILE A 200 2.80 4.56 -5.07
C ILE A 200 1.47 4.25 -4.39
N PHE A 201 1.13 3.01 -4.10
CA PHE A 201 -0.12 2.64 -3.41
C PHE A 201 0.10 2.31 -1.92
N GLY A 202 1.35 2.35 -1.44
CA GLY A 202 1.71 2.00 -0.06
C GLY A 202 1.95 0.51 0.16
N ASN A 203 2.03 -0.30 -0.90
CA ASN A 203 2.46 -1.69 -0.76
C ASN A 203 3.97 -1.77 -0.66
N GLU A 204 4.44 -2.67 0.20
CA GLU A 204 5.86 -2.81 0.50
C GLU A 204 6.40 -4.21 0.18
N LYS A 205 7.65 -4.25 -0.25
CA LYS A 205 8.48 -5.46 -0.33
C LYS A 205 9.70 -5.25 0.56
N ARG A 206 9.89 -6.16 1.52
CA ARG A 206 11.06 -6.17 2.41
C ARG A 206 12.09 -7.20 1.96
N GLU A 207 13.36 -6.84 2.04
CA GLU A 207 14.50 -7.74 1.87
C GLU A 207 15.53 -7.49 2.98
N ILE A 208 16.17 -8.57 3.45
CA ILE A 208 17.32 -8.48 4.35
C ILE A 208 18.55 -8.91 3.55
N LYS A 209 19.61 -8.11 3.61
CA LYS A 209 20.89 -8.37 2.95
C LYS A 209 22.05 -8.24 3.93
N THR A 210 23.19 -8.74 3.51
CA THR A 210 24.49 -8.60 4.16
C THR A 210 25.50 -8.15 3.11
N LEU A 211 26.71 -7.75 3.53
CA LEU A 211 27.79 -7.43 2.59
C LEU A 211 28.13 -8.59 1.63
N ALA A 212 27.88 -9.85 2.04
CA ALA A 212 28.11 -11.00 1.17
C ALA A 212 27.21 -10.99 -0.07
N ASP A 213 25.99 -10.47 0.03
CA ASP A 213 25.04 -10.38 -1.10
C ASP A 213 25.53 -9.42 -2.19
N PHE A 214 26.36 -8.43 -1.84
CA PHE A 214 26.93 -7.45 -2.77
C PHE A 214 28.23 -7.94 -3.43
N ASN A 215 28.82 -9.03 -2.95
CA ASN A 215 30.10 -9.53 -3.48
C ASN A 215 29.96 -10.35 -4.78
N GLY A 216 28.74 -10.58 -5.27
CA GLY A 216 28.44 -11.54 -6.34
C GLY A 216 29.02 -11.23 -7.73
N LYS A 217 29.22 -9.96 -8.13
CA LYS A 217 29.82 -9.61 -9.44
C LYS A 217 30.52 -8.26 -9.39
N ARG A 218 31.84 -8.24 -9.12
CA ARG A 218 32.69 -7.07 -9.40
C ARG A 218 32.66 -6.76 -10.90
N LYS A 219 31.83 -5.82 -11.34
CA LYS A 219 31.96 -5.25 -12.68
C LYS A 219 33.04 -4.18 -12.64
N LYS A 220 34.21 -4.48 -13.20
CA LYS A 220 35.15 -3.43 -13.63
C LYS A 220 34.38 -2.53 -14.61
N VAL A 221 34.27 -1.25 -14.30
CA VAL A 221 33.78 -0.26 -15.25
C VAL A 221 34.78 -0.22 -16.40
N LEU A 222 34.38 -0.71 -17.57
CA LEU A 222 35.13 -0.52 -18.81
C LEU A 222 35.01 0.95 -19.20
N GLU A 223 36.12 1.67 -19.11
CA GLU A 223 36.25 3.01 -19.66
C GLU A 223 36.07 2.98 -21.18
N LYS A 224 35.25 3.89 -21.69
CA LYS A 224 35.19 4.28 -23.10
C LYS A 224 35.66 5.72 -23.21
#